data_AF-A0A6P1I737-F1
#
_entry.id   AF-A0A6P1I737-F1
#
_cell.length_a   1.000
_cell.length_b   1.000
_cell.length_c   1.000
_cell.angle_alpha   90.00
_cell.angle_beta   90.00
_cell.angle_gamma   90.00
#
_symmetry.space_group_name_H-M   'P 1'
#
loop_
_entity.id
_entity.type
_entity.pdbx_description
1 polymer ?
#
loop_
_entity_poly.entity_id
_entity_poly.type
_entity_poly.pdbx_seq_one_letter_code
_entity_poly.pdbx_strand_id
1 'polypeptide(L)'
;MTLVSEETRVDASDGVRRLLFVGNPDPGTELTQWLAMKQWASGRGIASISSCDGDVLCVIATEDVLDGLCTPAEAMAMQQARARGVPCVSVRNARLLKDAL
;
A
#
# COMPACT_ATOMS: atom_id res chain seq x y z
N MET A 1 -38.95 13.60 17.84
CA MET A 1 -38.73 12.33 18.57
C MET A 1 -39.27 11.24 17.64
N THR A 2 -38.52 10.35 17.02
CA THR A 2 -37.20 9.77 17.33
C THR A 2 -36.58 9.26 16.01
N LEU A 3 -35.25 9.33 15.94
CA LEU A 3 -34.39 8.86 14.86
C LEU A 3 -34.46 7.34 14.67
N VAL A 4 -34.36 6.89 13.42
CA VAL A 4 -33.42 5.82 13.03
C VAL A 4 -33.16 5.95 11.53
N SER A 5 -32.12 6.72 11.20
CA SER A 5 -31.46 6.62 9.91
C SER A 5 -30.67 5.32 9.94
N GLU A 6 -31.07 4.38 9.09
CA GLU A 6 -30.32 3.16 8.80
C GLU A 6 -29.05 3.58 8.04
N GLU A 7 -28.04 4.03 8.79
CA GLU A 7 -26.68 4.14 8.31
C GLU A 7 -26.16 2.72 8.20
N THR A 8 -26.49 2.05 7.10
CA THR A 8 -25.75 0.87 6.65
C THR A 8 -24.35 1.36 6.35
N ARG A 9 -23.50 1.31 7.39
CA ARG A 9 -22.05 1.31 7.25
C ARG A 9 -21.74 0.19 6.29
N VAL A 10 -21.43 0.57 5.06
CA VAL A 10 -20.66 -0.28 4.17
C VAL A 10 -19.32 -0.46 4.87
N ASP A 11 -19.26 -1.51 5.68
CA ASP A 11 -18.02 -2.00 6.26
C ASP A 11 -17.13 -2.37 5.07
N ALA A 12 -16.25 -1.45 4.68
CA ALA A 12 -15.22 -1.69 3.67
C ALA A 12 -14.10 -2.56 4.26
N SER A 13 -14.47 -3.61 5.00
CA SER A 13 -13.61 -4.67 5.49
C SER A 13 -13.93 -5.96 4.73
N ASP A 14 -14.06 -5.86 3.41
CA ASP A 14 -13.88 -7.03 2.56
C ASP A 14 -12.41 -7.46 2.79
N GLY A 15 -12.22 -8.56 3.53
CA GLY A 15 -10.97 -9.06 4.13
C GLY A 15 -9.84 -9.41 3.15
N VAL A 16 -9.87 -8.80 1.97
CA VAL A 16 -8.80 -8.78 0.98
C VAL A 16 -7.67 -7.94 1.55
N ARG A 17 -6.59 -8.62 1.91
CA ARG A 17 -5.30 -8.03 2.26
C ARG A 17 -4.77 -7.24 1.07
N ARG A 18 -4.27 -6.02 1.31
CA ARG A 18 -3.76 -5.15 0.23
C ARG A 18 -2.32 -4.70 0.49
N LEU A 19 -1.56 -4.51 -0.58
CA LEU A 19 -0.27 -3.84 -0.59
C LEU A 19 -0.40 -2.53 -1.37
N LEU A 20 -0.03 -1.43 -0.72
CA LEU A 20 -0.04 -0.11 -1.31
C LEU A 20 1.32 0.15 -1.99
N PHE A 21 1.30 0.46 -3.27
CA PHE A 21 2.48 0.81 -4.06
C PHE A 21 2.49 2.32 -4.31
N VAL A 22 3.55 3.00 -3.89
CA VAL A 22 3.67 4.47 -3.98
C VAL A 22 4.97 4.85 -4.68
N GLY A 23 4.88 5.73 -5.68
CA GLY A 23 6.03 6.12 -6.50
C GLY A 23 6.06 5.47 -7.87
N ASN A 24 7.02 5.93 -8.66
CA ASN A 24 7.35 5.37 -9.96
C ASN A 24 8.76 4.76 -9.91
N PRO A 25 8.91 3.43 -9.99
CA PRO A 25 10.21 2.79 -9.80
C PRO A 25 11.14 3.09 -10.97
N ASP A 26 12.41 3.35 -10.66
CA ASP A 26 13.43 3.51 -11.69
C ASP A 26 13.65 2.23 -12.50
N PRO A 27 14.03 2.35 -13.79
CA PRO A 27 14.36 1.20 -14.61
C PRO A 27 15.52 0.39 -14.01
N GLY A 28 15.49 -0.93 -14.21
CA GLY A 28 16.52 -1.85 -13.74
C GLY A 28 16.10 -2.64 -12.50
N THR A 29 16.93 -2.63 -11.47
CA THR A 29 16.73 -3.46 -10.26
C THR A 29 15.45 -3.08 -9.51
N GLU A 30 15.16 -1.78 -9.42
CA GLU A 30 14.02 -1.27 -8.69
C GLU A 30 12.68 -1.69 -9.33
N LEU A 31 12.52 -1.43 -10.63
CA LEU A 31 11.38 -1.91 -11.40
C LEU A 31 11.23 -3.44 -11.34
N THR A 32 12.35 -4.17 -11.39
CA THR A 32 12.33 -5.65 -11.29
C THR A 32 11.77 -6.10 -9.94
N GLN A 33 12.23 -5.50 -8.84
CA GLN A 33 11.75 -5.83 -7.49
C GLN A 33 10.29 -5.43 -7.29
N TRP A 34 9.90 -4.27 -7.81
CA TRP A 34 8.52 -3.77 -7.81
C TRP A 34 7.57 -4.76 -8.48
N LEU A 35 7.89 -5.17 -9.71
CA LEU A 35 7.09 -6.15 -10.47
C LEU A 35 7.11 -7.54 -9.80
N ALA A 36 8.25 -7.96 -9.24
CA ALA A 36 8.34 -9.21 -8.51
C ALA A 36 7.53 -9.21 -7.20
N MET A 37 7.32 -8.04 -6.59
CA MET A 37 6.46 -7.90 -5.42
C MET A 37 4.98 -7.94 -5.82
N LYS A 38 4.59 -7.23 -6.89
CA LYS A 38 3.22 -7.28 -7.43
C LYS A 38 2.82 -8.70 -7.84
N GLN A 39 3.69 -9.42 -8.54
CA GLN A 39 3.43 -10.81 -8.94
C GLN A 39 3.28 -11.74 -7.73
N TRP A 40 4.16 -11.58 -6.72
CA TRP A 40 4.06 -12.35 -5.47
C TRP A 40 2.76 -12.08 -4.72
N ALA A 41 2.34 -10.81 -4.65
CA ALA A 41 1.10 -10.40 -4.01
C ALA A 41 -0.12 -11.02 -4.72
N SER A 42 -0.18 -10.88 -6.04
CA SER A 42 -1.24 -11.49 -6.86
C SER A 42 -1.30 -13.01 -6.70
N GLY A 43 -0.14 -13.69 -6.63
CA GLY A 43 -0.07 -15.14 -6.39
C GLY A 43 -0.63 -15.59 -5.03
N ARG A 44 -0.79 -14.67 -4.07
CA ARG A 44 -1.35 -14.92 -2.73
C ARG A 44 -2.75 -14.32 -2.54
N GLY A 45 -3.36 -13.78 -3.59
CA GLY A 45 -4.64 -13.09 -3.50
C GLY A 45 -4.57 -11.75 -2.75
N ILE A 46 -3.37 -11.17 -2.64
CA ILE A 46 -3.17 -9.85 -2.03
C ILE A 46 -3.31 -8.80 -3.14
N ALA A 47 -4.26 -7.88 -2.99
CA ALA A 47 -4.49 -6.85 -3.99
C ALA A 47 -3.37 -5.80 -3.97
N SER A 48 -2.89 -5.39 -5.15
CA SER A 48 -1.97 -4.26 -5.29
C SER A 48 -2.77 -2.99 -5.56
N ILE A 49 -2.64 -1.99 -4.69
CA ILE A 49 -3.37 -0.71 -4.78
C ILE A 49 -2.41 0.47 -4.88
N SER A 50 -2.91 1.63 -5.32
CA SER A 50 -2.15 2.88 -5.44
C SER A 50 -2.65 4.01 -4.52
N SER A 51 -3.74 3.78 -3.78
CA SER A 51 -4.27 4.69 -2.75
C SER A 51 -4.43 3.96 -1.42
N CYS A 52 -4.29 4.66 -0.29
CA CYS A 52 -4.34 4.06 1.04
C CYS A 52 -5.78 3.78 1.51
N ASP A 53 -6.44 2.81 0.87
CA ASP A 53 -7.83 2.42 1.14
C ASP A 53 -7.95 0.98 1.67
N GLY A 54 -8.92 0.74 2.56
CA GLY A 54 -9.19 -0.59 3.14
C GLY A 54 -8.05 -1.15 4.00
N ASP A 55 -8.02 -2.47 4.18
CA ASP A 55 -7.00 -3.20 4.96
C ASP A 55 -5.66 -3.29 4.21
N VAL A 56 -4.74 -2.37 4.53
CA VAL A 56 -3.40 -2.27 3.93
C VAL A 56 -2.38 -2.89 4.88
N LEU A 57 -1.76 -3.99 4.46
CA LEU A 57 -0.75 -4.69 5.25
C LEU A 57 0.56 -3.90 5.32
N CYS A 58 0.97 -3.32 4.21
CA CYS A 58 2.24 -2.64 4.07
C CYS A 58 2.24 -1.71 2.85
N VAL A 59 3.04 -0.65 2.94
CA VAL A 59 3.37 0.23 1.82
C VAL A 59 4.71 -0.13 1.23
N ILE A 60 4.76 -0.33 -0.08
CA ILE A 60 5.97 -0.45 -0.89
C ILE A 60 6.19 0.88 -1.60
N ALA A 61 7.17 1.64 -1.15
CA ALA A 61 7.52 2.94 -1.71
C ALA A 61 8.83 2.86 -2.51
N THR A 62 8.95 3.68 -3.55
CA THR A 62 10.24 3.91 -4.23
C THR A 62 11.17 4.75 -3.35
N GLU A 63 12.47 4.73 -3.63
CA GLU A 63 13.43 5.54 -2.86
C GLU A 63 13.13 7.03 -3.00
N ASP A 64 12.83 7.51 -4.21
CA ASP A 64 12.41 8.91 -4.45
C ASP A 64 11.30 9.35 -3.50
N VAL A 65 10.25 8.53 -3.33
CA VAL A 65 9.14 8.87 -2.43
C VAL A 65 9.59 8.90 -0.97
N LEU A 66 10.49 8.01 -0.56
CA LEU A 66 11.04 8.00 0.78
C LEU A 66 11.99 9.17 1.05
N ASP A 67 12.71 9.63 0.03
CA ASP A 67 13.58 10.81 0.04
C ASP A 67 12.81 12.14 -0.13
N GLY A 68 11.49 12.07 -0.34
CA GLY A 68 10.60 13.23 -0.44
C GLY A 68 10.40 13.77 -1.86
N LEU A 69 11.01 13.14 -2.87
CA LEU A 69 10.77 13.38 -4.29
C LEU A 69 9.47 12.68 -4.71
N CYS A 70 8.35 13.26 -4.28
CA CYS A 70 7.03 12.70 -4.51
C CYS A 70 6.02 13.75 -4.93
N THR A 71 4.98 13.28 -5.60
CA THR A 71 3.79 14.06 -5.89
C THR A 71 2.98 14.29 -4.59
N PRO A 72 2.12 15.32 -4.55
CA PRO A 72 1.23 15.54 -3.39
C PRO A 72 0.37 14.32 -3.04
N ALA A 73 -0.11 13.58 -4.04
CA ALA A 73 -0.92 12.39 -3.83
C ALA A 73 -0.12 11.25 -3.16
N GLU A 74 1.12 11.05 -3.57
CA GLU A 74 2.03 10.06 -2.97
C GLU A 74 2.39 10.43 -1.53
N ALA A 75 2.71 11.72 -1.28
CA ALA A 75 2.94 12.24 0.06
C ALA A 75 1.74 12.01 0.98
N MET A 76 0.53 12.29 0.48
CA MET A 76 -0.72 12.05 1.23
C MET A 76 -0.93 10.56 1.52
N ALA A 77 -0.71 9.68 0.54
CA ALA A 77 -0.84 8.24 0.74
C ALA A 77 0.15 7.71 1.80
N MET A 78 1.39 8.19 1.76
CA MET A 78 2.41 7.87 2.78
C MET A 78 2.03 8.40 4.16
N GLN A 79 1.54 9.64 4.24
CA GLN A 79 1.10 10.24 5.50
C GLN A 79 -0.08 9.45 6.10
N GLN A 80 -1.08 9.09 5.28
CA GLN A 80 -2.22 8.28 5.70
C GLN A 80 -1.79 6.91 6.22
N ALA A 81 -0.92 6.21 5.48
CA ALA A 81 -0.41 4.91 5.90
C ALA A 81 0.33 4.99 7.25
N ARG A 82 1.20 6.00 7.42
CA ARG A 82 1.93 6.24 8.67
C ARG A 82 0.99 6.56 9.83
N ALA A 83 -0.03 7.41 9.60
CA ALA A 83 -1.03 7.73 10.61
C ALA A 83 -1.83 6.50 11.07
N ARG A 84 -1.99 5.51 10.19
CA ARG A 84 -2.64 4.21 10.48
C ARG A 84 -1.69 3.17 11.09
N GLY A 85 -0.42 3.49 11.29
CA GLY A 85 0.59 2.55 11.79
C GLY A 85 1.00 1.48 10.77
N VAL A 86 0.66 1.65 9.49
CA VAL A 86 1.01 0.71 8.43
C VAL A 86 2.52 0.80 8.15
N PRO A 87 3.26 -0.32 8.15
CA PRO A 87 4.68 -0.31 7.88
C PRO A 87 4.95 0.18 6.45
N CYS A 88 5.86 1.13 6.32
CA CYS A 88 6.32 1.65 5.04
C CYS A 88 7.73 1.12 4.77
N VAL A 89 7.92 0.42 3.65
CA VAL A 89 9.22 -0.12 3.26
C VAL A 89 9.64 0.38 1.89
N SER A 90 10.94 0.43 1.69
CA SER A 90 11.53 0.57 0.37
C SER A 90 11.22 -0.66 -0.48
N VAL A 91 10.95 -0.42 -1.77
CA VAL A 91 10.93 -1.44 -2.83
C VAL A 91 12.21 -2.29 -2.84
N ARG A 92 13.36 -1.71 -2.49
CA ARG A 92 14.64 -2.43 -2.41
C ARG A 92 14.66 -3.49 -1.33
N ASN A 93 13.89 -3.25 -0.25
CA ASN A 93 13.75 -4.14 0.89
C ASN A 93 12.47 -4.98 0.83
N ALA A 94 11.59 -4.77 -0.16
CA ALA A 94 10.30 -5.46 -0.26
C ALA A 94 10.41 -6.98 -0.32
N ARG A 95 11.56 -7.51 -0.78
CA ARG A 95 11.82 -8.96 -0.74
C ARG A 95 11.77 -9.52 0.69
N LEU A 96 12.23 -8.77 1.70
CA LEU A 96 12.26 -9.20 3.10
C LEU A 96 10.84 -9.36 3.68
N LEU A 97 9.86 -8.64 3.13
CA LEU A 97 8.46 -8.77 3.53
C LEU A 97 7.83 -10.09 3.10
N LYS A 98 8.35 -10.73 2.05
CA LYS A 98 7.80 -12.00 1.55
C LYS A 98 7.91 -13.13 2.58
N ASP A 99 8.88 -13.03 3.49
CA ASP A 99 9.12 -13.98 4.57
C ASP A 99 8.35 -13.62 5.86
N ALA A 100 7.87 -12.38 5.97
CA ALA A 100 7.18 -11.85 7.15
C ALA A 100 5.63 -11.84 7.02
N LEU A 101 5.10 -11.96 5.81
CA LEU A 101 3.67 -11.96 5.46
C LEU A 101 3.20 -13.32 4.94
#